data_AF-A0A223CWR5-F1
#
_entry.id   AF-A0A223CWR5-F1
#
_cell.length_a   1.000
_cell.length_b   1.000
_cell.length_c   1.000
_cell.angle_alpha   90.00
_cell.angle_beta   90.00
_cell.angle_gamma   90.00
#
_symmetry.space_group_name_H-M   'P 1'
#
loop_
_entity.id
_entity.type
_entity.pdbx_description
1 polymer ?
#
loop_
_entity_poly.entity_id
_entity_poly.type
_entity_poly.pdbx_seq_one_letter_code
_entity_poly.pdbx_strand_id
1 'polypeptide(L)'
;MAQSTANEKAKSAKQPPVFPTRWQEERHYAGRQLIKAITIVIVLSIILYITHFLSAGFTLLFGFIGLILFLATATYSVGHFVRFLIFKSRGV
;
A
#
# COMPACT_ATOMS: atom_id res chain seq x y z
N MET A 1 -9.97 39.21 -23.31
CA MET A 1 -10.67 37.97 -23.67
C MET A 1 -9.84 36.81 -23.13
N ALA A 2 -10.33 36.23 -22.04
CA ALA A 2 -9.67 35.17 -21.28
C ALA A 2 -10.19 33.82 -21.76
N GLN A 3 -9.33 32.96 -22.30
CA GLN A 3 -9.58 31.54 -22.49
C GLN A 3 -8.24 30.82 -22.73
N SER A 4 -7.38 30.81 -21.71
CA SER A 4 -6.17 29.97 -21.67
C SER A 4 -5.95 29.44 -20.24
N THR A 5 -7.00 28.87 -19.64
CA THR A 5 -6.91 28.26 -18.29
C THR A 5 -7.52 26.87 -18.21
N ALA A 6 -7.97 26.30 -19.35
CA ALA A 6 -8.62 24.99 -19.35
C ALA A 6 -7.64 23.81 -19.46
N ASN A 7 -6.34 24.02 -19.69
CA ASN A 7 -5.39 22.94 -20.00
C ASN A 7 -4.30 22.68 -18.94
N GLU A 8 -4.28 23.42 -17.82
CA GLU A 8 -3.32 23.18 -16.72
C GLU A 8 -3.79 22.15 -15.68
N LYS A 9 -4.99 21.58 -15.85
CA LYS A 9 -5.50 20.49 -14.99
C LYS A 9 -5.38 19.10 -15.62
N ALA A 10 -4.64 18.96 -16.72
CA ALA A 10 -4.24 17.65 -17.21
C ALA A 10 -3.06 17.16 -16.35
N LYS A 11 -3.41 16.47 -15.24
CA LYS A 11 -2.55 15.56 -14.46
C LYS A 11 -1.06 15.79 -14.71
N SER A 12 -0.42 16.61 -13.88
CA SER A 12 1.00 16.41 -13.59
C SER A 12 1.13 14.93 -13.23
N ALA A 13 1.66 14.12 -14.14
CA ALA A 13 2.02 12.75 -13.90
C ALA A 13 2.95 12.84 -12.70
N LYS A 14 2.46 12.44 -11.50
CA LYS A 14 3.18 12.55 -10.23
C LYS A 14 4.62 12.12 -10.50
N GLN A 15 5.53 13.08 -10.62
CA GLN A 15 6.92 12.75 -10.88
C GLN A 15 7.35 11.82 -9.74
N PRO A 16 7.98 10.68 -10.07
CA PRO A 16 8.43 9.76 -9.03
C PRO A 16 9.34 10.56 -8.08
N PRO A 17 9.16 10.41 -6.75
CA PRO A 17 10.00 11.13 -5.79
C PRO A 17 11.47 10.81 -6.06
N VAL A 18 12.27 11.86 -6.28
CA VAL A 18 13.72 11.70 -6.46
C VAL A 18 14.33 11.50 -5.09
N PHE A 19 14.87 10.31 -4.85
CA PHE A 19 15.55 9.98 -3.61
C PHE A 19 17.06 10.11 -3.79
N PRO A 20 17.77 10.80 -2.87
CA PRO A 20 19.22 10.94 -2.95
C PRO A 20 19.97 9.64 -2.64
N THR A 21 19.32 8.67 -1.99
CA THR A 21 19.92 7.37 -1.63
C THR A 21 18.90 6.23 -1.75
N ARG A 22 19.37 5.02 -2.11
CA ARG A 22 18.50 3.85 -2.31
C ARG A 22 17.81 3.40 -1.01
N TRP A 23 18.43 3.60 0.15
CA TRP A 23 17.80 3.27 1.43
C TRP A 23 16.60 4.18 1.75
N GLN A 24 16.61 5.44 1.32
CA GLN A 24 15.47 6.36 1.49
C GLN A 24 14.29 5.98 0.60
N GLU A 25 14.59 5.56 -0.63
CA GLU A 25 13.61 5.03 -1.56
C GLU A 25 12.91 3.79 -0.97
N GLU A 26 13.69 2.80 -0.53
CA GLU A 26 13.17 1.57 0.06
C GLU A 26 12.37 1.84 1.35
N ARG A 27 12.80 2.80 2.18
CA ARG A 27 12.03 3.22 3.37
C ARG A 27 10.69 3.86 3.00
N HIS A 28 10.64 4.70 1.97
CA HIS A 28 9.39 5.32 1.52
C HIS A 28 8.41 4.26 1.02
N TYR A 29 8.87 3.32 0.20
CA TYR A 29 8.02 2.25 -0.32
C TYR A 29 7.60 1.26 0.78
N ALA A 30 8.51 0.87 1.69
CA ALA A 30 8.16 0.07 2.86
C ALA A 30 7.09 0.76 3.72
N GLY A 31 7.23 2.07 3.97
CA GLY A 31 6.24 2.86 4.71
C GLY A 31 4.88 2.92 4.02
N ARG A 32 4.85 3.15 2.69
CA ARG A 32 3.60 3.09 1.92
C ARG A 32 2.93 1.73 1.99
N GLN A 33 3.71 0.66 1.91
CA GLN A 33 3.18 -0.69 1.96
C GLN A 33 2.67 -1.06 3.36
N LEU A 34 3.32 -0.57 4.41
CA LEU A 34 2.82 -0.68 5.78
C LEU A 34 1.46 0.03 5.94
N ILE A 35 1.32 1.25 5.42
CA ILE A 35 0.04 1.98 5.46
C ILE A 35 -1.04 1.19 4.70
N LYS A 36 -0.72 0.66 3.52
CA LYS A 36 -1.65 -0.19 2.76
C LYS A 36 -2.05 -1.44 3.54
N ALA A 37 -1.10 -2.12 4.18
CA ALA A 37 -1.37 -3.30 5.00
C ALA A 37 -2.34 -2.95 6.15
N ILE A 38 -2.10 -1.83 6.85
CA ILE A 38 -3.00 -1.34 7.90
C ILE A 38 -4.40 -1.05 7.33
N THR A 39 -4.49 -0.36 6.19
CA THR A 39 -5.77 -0.09 5.53
C THR A 39 -6.51 -1.38 5.19
N ILE A 40 -5.83 -2.39 4.64
CA ILE A 40 -6.42 -3.70 4.33
C ILE A 40 -6.99 -4.35 5.59
N VAL A 41 -6.23 -4.34 6.70
CA VAL A 41 -6.69 -4.93 7.98
C VAL A 41 -7.95 -4.23 8.50
N ILE A 42 -7.99 -2.90 8.46
CA ILE A 42 -9.14 -2.11 8.90
C ILE A 42 -10.36 -2.43 8.03
N VAL A 43 -10.22 -2.35 6.71
CA VAL A 43 -11.31 -2.62 5.77
C VAL A 43 -11.82 -4.05 5.90
N LEU A 44 -10.91 -5.02 6.00
CA LEU A 44 -11.26 -6.42 6.18
C LEU A 44 -12.01 -6.66 7.49
N SER A 45 -11.59 -6.03 8.59
CA SER A 45 -12.26 -6.15 9.88
C SER A 45 -13.70 -5.63 9.83
N ILE A 46 -13.94 -4.51 9.14
CA ILE A 46 -15.28 -3.95 8.95
C ILE A 46 -16.14 -4.90 8.11
N ILE A 47 -15.62 -5.41 6.99
CA ILE A 47 -16.34 -6.36 6.13
C ILE A 47 -16.68 -7.64 6.90
N LEU A 48 -15.74 -8.19 7.65
CA LEU A 48 -15.96 -9.39 8.46
C LEU A 48 -17.01 -9.15 9.54
N TYR A 49 -16.96 -8.00 10.22
CA TYR A 49 -17.96 -7.62 11.20
C TYR A 49 -19.36 -7.56 10.59
N ILE A 50 -19.54 -6.90 9.44
CA ILE A 50 -20.83 -6.80 8.77
C ILE A 50 -21.32 -8.17 8.29
N THR A 51 -20.45 -8.93 7.63
CA THR A 51 -20.80 -10.23 7.02
C THR A 51 -21.13 -11.29 8.04
N HIS A 52 -20.55 -11.21 9.25
CA HIS A 52 -20.87 -12.10 10.38
C HIS A 52 -22.36 -12.11 10.70
N PHE A 53 -23.06 -10.99 10.57
CA PHE A 53 -24.51 -10.91 10.82
C PHE A 53 -25.37 -11.36 9.64
N LEU A 54 -24.80 -11.46 8.43
CA LEU A 54 -25.53 -11.81 7.21
C LEU A 54 -25.51 -13.32 6.94
N SER A 55 -24.31 -13.92 6.98
CA SER A 55 -24.12 -15.35 6.72
C SER A 55 -22.69 -15.76 7.04
N ALA A 56 -22.55 -16.87 7.77
CA ALA A 56 -21.26 -17.49 8.03
C ALA A 56 -20.49 -17.84 6.73
N GLY A 57 -21.20 -18.20 5.66
CA GLY A 57 -20.59 -18.49 4.36
C GLY A 57 -19.91 -17.26 3.75
N PHE A 58 -20.55 -16.08 3.81
CA PHE A 58 -19.95 -14.84 3.33
C PHE A 58 -18.76 -14.42 4.19
N THR A 59 -18.85 -14.55 5.52
CA THR A 59 -17.74 -14.25 6.43
C THR A 59 -16.51 -15.10 6.12
N LEU A 60 -16.68 -16.41 5.89
CA LEU A 60 -15.57 -17.29 5.51
C LEU A 60 -14.96 -16.91 4.16
N LEU A 61 -15.80 -16.62 3.16
CA LEU A 61 -15.35 -16.20 1.83
C LEU A 61 -14.52 -14.91 1.89
N PHE A 62 -15.05 -13.85 2.52
CA PHE A 62 -14.33 -12.59 2.66
C PHE A 62 -13.11 -12.70 3.56
N GLY A 63 -13.14 -13.55 4.58
CA GLY A 63 -11.99 -13.86 5.42
C GLY A 63 -10.86 -14.48 4.63
N PHE A 64 -11.17 -15.45 3.77
CA PHE A 64 -10.18 -16.10 2.91
C PHE A 64 -9.58 -15.13 1.87
N ILE A 65 -10.42 -14.34 1.20
CA ILE A 65 -9.96 -13.32 0.24
C ILE A 65 -9.07 -12.28 0.94
N GLY A 66 -9.49 -11.81 2.11
CA GLY A 66 -8.74 -10.88 2.93
C GLY A 66 -7.40 -11.43 3.40
N LEU A 67 -7.36 -12.70 3.78
CA LEU A 67 -6.12 -13.40 4.17
C LEU A 67 -5.11 -13.42 3.02
N ILE A 68 -5.54 -13.77 1.80
CA ILE A 68 -4.65 -13.80 0.62
C ILE A 68 -4.11 -12.39 0.32
N LEU A 69 -4.99 -11.38 0.33
CA LEU A 69 -4.60 -9.98 0.12
C LEU A 69 -3.60 -9.49 1.17
N PHE A 70 -3.85 -9.82 2.43
CA PHE A 70 -2.93 -9.50 3.52
C PHE A 70 -1.58 -10.20 3.32
N LEU A 71 -1.56 -11.49 2.99
CA LEU A 71 -0.34 -12.27 2.81
C LEU A 71 0.51 -11.73 1.64
N ALA A 72 -0.13 -11.37 0.52
CA ALA A 72 0.56 -10.76 -0.62
C ALA A 72 1.19 -9.41 -0.22
N THR A 73 0.45 -8.58 0.50
CA THR A 73 0.92 -7.25 0.95
C THR A 73 2.04 -7.37 1.99
N ALA A 74 1.91 -8.31 2.93
CA ALA A 74 2.91 -8.59 3.95
C ALA A 74 4.21 -9.10 3.32
N THR A 75 4.14 -10.06 2.39
CA THR A 75 5.32 -10.60 1.68
C THR A 75 6.05 -9.50 0.92
N TYR A 76 5.32 -8.65 0.23
CA TYR A 76 5.89 -7.50 -0.49
C TYR A 76 6.53 -6.49 0.47
N SER A 77 5.89 -6.21 1.61
CA SER A 77 6.41 -5.30 2.65
C SER A 77 7.71 -5.82 3.26
N VAL A 78 7.78 -7.12 3.55
CA VAL A 78 8.99 -7.78 4.07
C VAL A 78 10.13 -7.66 3.06
N GLY A 79 9.87 -7.86 1.76
CA GLY A 79 10.88 -7.70 0.72
C GLY A 79 11.54 -6.32 0.71
N HIS A 80 10.74 -5.25 0.83
CA HIS A 80 11.25 -3.88 0.94
C HIS A 80 12.01 -3.64 2.27
N PHE A 81 11.52 -4.21 3.37
CA PHE A 81 12.17 -4.06 4.66
C PHE A 81 13.55 -4.74 4.70
N VAL A 82 13.66 -5.93 4.11
CA VAL A 82 14.94 -6.65 3.96
C VAL A 82 15.91 -5.85 3.08
N ARG A 83 15.44 -5.34 1.92
CA ARG A 83 16.27 -4.48 1.06
C ARG A 83 16.73 -3.21 1.77
N PHE A 84 15.85 -2.57 2.53
CA PHE A 84 16.18 -1.42 3.36
C PHE A 84 17.32 -1.75 4.35
N LEU A 85 17.23 -2.87 5.08
CA LEU A 85 18.28 -3.29 6.01
C LEU A 85 19.62 -3.55 5.29
N ILE A 86 19.58 -4.21 4.12
CA ILE A 86 20.77 -4.48 3.31
C ILE A 86 21.42 -3.17 2.86
N PHE A 87 20.68 -2.24 2.26
CA PHE A 87 21.26 -0.96 1.79
C PHE A 87 21.77 -0.10 2.94
N LYS A 88 21.01 -0.02 4.04
CA LYS A 88 21.44 0.67 5.26
C LYS A 88 22.75 0.09 5.81
N SER A 89 22.90 -1.23 5.83
CA SER A 89 24.12 -1.90 6.32
C SER A 89 25.35 -1.65 5.44
N ARG A 90 25.14 -1.31 4.15
CA ARG A 90 26.22 -1.08 3.18
C ARG A 90 26.71 0.37 3.14
N GLY A 91 26.10 1.29 3.91
CA GLY A 91 26.45 2.71 3.88
C GLY A 91 26.16 3.41 2.55
N VAL A 92 25.22 2.86 1.76
CA VAL A 92 24.79 3.35 0.43
C VAL A 92 23.37 3.89 0.48
#